data_AF-A0A6B2X1E0-F1
#
_entry.id   AF-A0A6B2X1E0-F1
#
_cell.length_a   1.000
_cell.length_b   1.000
_cell.length_c   1.000
_cell.angle_alpha   90.00
_cell.angle_beta   90.00
_cell.angle_gamma   90.00
#
_symmetry.space_group_name_H-M   'P 1'
#
loop_
_entity.id
_entity.type
_entity.pdbx_description
1 polymer ?
#
loop_
_entity_poly.entity_id
_entity_poly.type
_entity_poly.pdbx_seq_one_letter_code
_entity_poly.pdbx_strand_id
1 'polypeptide(L)'
;MRVQSLTLAAASAALLAPSTSPAVEPVAARTEAVVRHEGDVDAADLLARAKECDPVSRGRYRTDDGTPASIPVCGTRDAVFWKADMDIDCDGRPGRKCNGRTDPLFSDATAYQQSDGRHLSAEGLPYIVVPTPSRIWDYREHGVRGGAVAAVVYQDRVQYAVVGDVGPRDIIGEASYAAAEALGIRPDPRGGGTPSGVTYIVFKDSQVKPIEDHDAAVATGERLARMFVRGK
;
A
#
# COMPACT_ATOMS: atom_id res chain seq x y z
N MET A 1 -23.24 95.95 20.71
CA MET A 1 -23.31 95.50 22.12
C MET A 1 -22.75 94.09 22.22
N ARG A 2 -21.79 93.87 23.15
CA ARG A 2 -21.30 92.60 23.75
C ARG A 2 -20.77 91.52 22.78
N VAL A 3 -19.46 91.28 22.63
CA VAL A 3 -18.39 90.82 23.57
C VAL A 3 -18.48 89.32 23.93
N GLN A 4 -17.44 88.61 23.45
CA GLN A 4 -16.76 87.40 23.96
C GLN A 4 -17.42 86.01 23.85
N SER A 5 -16.70 85.07 23.22
CA SER A 5 -15.86 84.12 23.98
C SER A 5 -14.80 83.46 23.08
N LEU A 6 -13.62 83.27 23.66
CA LEU A 6 -12.40 82.70 23.08
C LEU A 6 -12.46 81.17 23.08
N THR A 7 -11.91 80.55 22.03
CA THR A 7 -11.39 79.18 22.09
C THR A 7 -10.00 79.14 21.43
N LEU A 8 -9.01 78.74 22.23
CA LEU A 8 -7.67 78.39 21.77
C LEU A 8 -7.75 77.15 20.87
N ALA A 9 -7.04 77.18 19.73
CA ALA A 9 -6.58 75.97 19.06
C ALA A 9 -5.10 76.14 18.72
N ALA A 10 -4.27 75.39 19.44
CA ALA A 10 -2.83 75.32 19.24
C ALA A 10 -2.52 74.54 17.95
N ALA A 11 -1.53 75.04 17.20
CA ALA A 11 -0.94 74.36 16.07
C ALA A 11 -0.05 73.21 16.56
N SER A 12 -0.31 72.00 16.06
CA SER A 12 0.60 70.85 16.21
C SER A 12 0.99 70.36 14.82
N ALA A 13 2.26 70.57 14.46
CA ALA A 13 2.88 69.97 13.30
C ALA A 13 3.13 68.49 13.58
N ALA A 14 2.48 67.60 12.83
CA ALA A 14 2.77 66.16 12.89
C ALA A 14 3.90 65.83 11.92
N LEU A 15 5.06 65.46 12.47
CA LEU A 15 6.16 64.80 11.76
C LEU A 15 5.69 63.40 11.31
N LEU A 16 5.66 63.17 10.00
CA LEU A 16 5.47 61.84 9.42
C LEU A 16 6.81 61.08 9.49
N ALA A 17 6.92 60.14 10.43
CA ALA A 17 7.98 59.14 10.43
C ALA A 17 7.55 57.97 9.52
N PRO A 18 8.42 57.47 8.61
CA PRO A 18 8.12 56.28 7.83
C PRO A 18 8.21 55.03 8.74
N SER A 19 7.06 54.40 8.97
CA SER A 19 6.99 53.08 9.59
C SER A 19 7.50 52.03 8.60
N THR A 20 8.69 51.49 8.87
CA THR A 20 9.19 50.29 8.20
C THR A 20 8.34 49.09 8.63
N SER A 21 7.56 48.54 7.71
CA SER A 21 6.85 47.27 7.93
C SER A 21 7.88 46.16 8.21
N PRO A 22 7.63 45.26 9.18
CA PRO A 22 8.50 44.12 9.39
C PRO A 22 8.43 43.22 8.15
N ALA A 23 9.60 42.86 7.62
CA ALA A 23 9.73 41.85 6.58
C ALA A 23 9.20 40.53 7.13
N VAL A 24 8.15 40.02 6.51
CA VAL A 24 7.70 38.64 6.72
C VAL A 24 8.77 37.76 6.08
N GLU A 25 9.60 37.12 6.91
CA GLU A 25 10.50 36.07 6.44
C GLU A 25 9.66 34.98 5.75
N PRO A 26 10.09 34.46 4.59
CA PRO A 26 9.39 33.35 3.99
C PRO A 26 9.59 32.17 4.93
N VAL A 27 8.53 31.80 5.64
CA VAL A 27 8.42 30.50 6.30
C VAL A 27 8.60 29.50 5.17
N ALA A 28 9.78 28.89 5.09
CA ALA A 28 10.02 27.76 4.23
C ALA A 28 8.95 26.74 4.62
N ALA A 29 7.93 26.61 3.77
CA ALA A 29 6.99 25.51 3.86
C ALA A 29 7.87 24.28 3.84
N ARG A 30 7.99 23.61 5.00
CA ARG A 30 8.44 22.24 5.04
C ARG A 30 7.42 21.53 4.17
N THR A 31 7.80 21.23 2.94
CA THR A 31 7.18 20.15 2.19
C THR A 31 7.38 18.95 3.09
N GLU A 32 6.39 18.65 3.94
CA GLU A 32 6.30 17.34 4.55
C GLU A 32 6.39 16.40 3.36
N ALA A 33 7.48 15.62 3.32
CA ALA A 33 7.59 14.56 2.34
C ALA A 33 6.33 13.73 2.55
N VAL A 34 5.40 13.80 1.60
CA VAL A 34 4.29 12.85 1.51
C VAL A 34 4.94 11.51 1.78
N VAL A 35 4.51 10.80 2.82
CA VAL A 35 5.10 9.52 3.20
C VAL A 35 4.91 8.62 1.99
N ARG A 36 5.98 8.48 1.18
CA ARG A 36 5.97 7.74 -0.09
C ARG A 36 6.11 6.24 0.14
N HIS A 37 6.45 5.84 1.36
CA HIS A 37 6.76 4.47 1.74
C HIS A 37 6.21 4.17 3.12
N GLU A 38 5.60 3.01 3.26
CA GLU A 38 5.37 2.42 4.57
C GLU A 38 6.67 1.78 5.06
N GLY A 39 7.28 2.34 6.10
CA GLY A 39 8.59 1.93 6.63
C GLY A 39 9.81 2.53 5.91
N ASP A 40 11.02 2.21 6.38
CA ASP A 40 12.27 2.84 5.93
C ASP A 40 13.02 2.09 4.81
N VAL A 41 12.48 0.99 4.26
CA VAL A 41 13.19 0.20 3.24
C VAL A 41 12.84 0.70 1.84
N ASP A 42 13.87 1.11 1.09
CA ASP A 42 13.70 1.63 -0.25
C ASP A 42 13.17 0.58 -1.23
N ALA A 43 12.20 0.99 -2.05
CA ALA A 43 11.62 0.18 -3.12
C ALA A 43 12.70 -0.36 -4.08
N ALA A 44 13.71 0.46 -4.41
CA ALA A 44 14.78 0.07 -5.32
C ALA A 44 15.61 -1.09 -4.78
N ASP A 45 15.87 -1.13 -3.48
CA ASP A 45 16.64 -2.21 -2.84
C ASP A 45 15.87 -3.52 -2.84
N LEU A 46 14.56 -3.47 -2.55
CA LEU A 46 13.68 -4.63 -2.66
C LEU A 46 13.63 -5.18 -4.08
N LEU A 47 13.45 -4.30 -5.07
CA LEU A 47 13.42 -4.67 -6.49
C LEU A 47 14.75 -5.24 -6.97
N ALA A 48 15.88 -4.73 -6.47
CA ALA A 48 17.20 -5.27 -6.81
C ALA A 48 17.36 -6.72 -6.35
N ARG A 49 16.84 -7.07 -5.17
CA ARG A 49 16.84 -8.45 -4.66
C ARG A 49 15.81 -9.36 -5.33
N ALA A 50 14.71 -8.80 -5.82
CA ALA A 50 13.64 -9.50 -6.52
C ALA A 50 13.78 -9.46 -8.06
N LYS A 51 14.99 -9.18 -8.57
CA LYS A 51 15.23 -9.05 -10.02
C LYS A 51 15.50 -10.39 -10.71
N GLU A 52 16.35 -11.23 -10.10
CA GLU A 52 16.77 -12.50 -10.69
C GLU A 52 15.80 -13.61 -10.28
N CYS A 53 15.19 -14.26 -11.27
CA CYS A 53 14.18 -15.27 -11.01
C CYS A 53 14.75 -16.68 -11.09
N ASP A 54 14.91 -17.31 -9.93
CA ASP A 54 15.02 -18.77 -9.81
C ASP A 54 13.60 -19.33 -9.57
N PRO A 55 12.94 -19.93 -10.58
CA PRO A 55 11.55 -20.32 -10.45
C PRO A 55 11.36 -21.43 -9.40
N VAL A 56 10.42 -21.22 -8.50
CA VAL A 56 9.92 -22.24 -7.57
C VAL A 56 8.56 -22.80 -8.00
N SER A 57 7.85 -22.11 -8.91
CA SER A 57 6.70 -22.67 -9.60
C SER A 57 7.14 -23.65 -10.70
N ARG A 58 6.33 -24.70 -10.91
CA ARG A 58 6.48 -25.68 -12.01
C ARG A 58 5.83 -25.20 -13.31
N GLY A 59 5.13 -24.08 -13.27
CA GLY A 59 4.48 -23.45 -14.43
C GLY A 59 4.45 -21.94 -14.28
N ARG A 60 3.66 -21.29 -15.14
CA ARG A 60 3.46 -19.84 -15.15
C ARG A 60 1.98 -19.51 -14.92
N TYR A 61 1.75 -18.33 -14.37
CA TYR A 61 0.45 -17.74 -14.12
C TYR A 61 0.12 -16.68 -15.18
N ARG A 62 -1.18 -16.42 -15.32
CA ARG A 62 -1.78 -15.34 -16.12
C ARG A 62 -2.02 -14.12 -15.22
N THR A 63 -2.11 -12.95 -15.83
CA THR A 63 -2.63 -11.74 -15.18
C THR A 63 -4.16 -11.81 -15.15
N ASP A 64 -4.77 -12.17 -16.28
CA ASP A 64 -6.23 -12.23 -16.42
C ASP A 64 -6.69 -13.49 -17.17
N ASP A 65 -7.99 -13.78 -17.10
CA ASP A 65 -8.60 -14.84 -17.91
C ASP A 65 -8.38 -14.59 -19.42
N GLY A 66 -8.09 -15.67 -20.15
CA GLY A 66 -7.79 -15.59 -21.59
C GLY A 66 -6.43 -15.00 -21.97
N THR A 67 -5.66 -14.41 -21.05
CA THR A 67 -4.30 -13.87 -21.35
C THR A 67 -3.24 -14.96 -21.30
N PRO A 68 -2.10 -14.87 -22.02
CA PRO A 68 -1.05 -15.90 -21.96
C PRO A 68 -0.40 -16.05 -20.57
N ALA A 69 -0.19 -17.29 -20.14
CA ALA A 69 0.52 -17.58 -18.89
C ALA A 69 2.01 -17.26 -19.03
N SER A 70 2.47 -16.20 -18.37
CA SER A 70 3.82 -15.67 -18.54
C SER A 70 4.56 -15.40 -17.22
N ILE A 71 3.86 -15.41 -16.07
CA ILE A 71 4.42 -15.02 -14.77
C ILE A 71 4.91 -16.25 -13.99
N PRO A 72 6.23 -16.42 -13.78
CA PRO A 72 6.72 -17.43 -12.84
C PRO A 72 6.62 -16.92 -11.40
N VAL A 73 6.56 -17.84 -10.43
CA VAL A 73 6.87 -17.52 -9.04
C VAL A 73 8.33 -17.87 -8.79
N CYS A 74 9.10 -16.88 -8.37
CA CYS A 74 10.53 -16.97 -8.11
C CYS A 74 10.76 -17.16 -6.60
N GLY A 75 11.90 -17.71 -6.23
CA GLY A 75 12.23 -17.91 -4.82
C GLY A 75 13.68 -17.63 -4.49
N THR A 76 13.88 -17.15 -3.28
CA THR A 76 15.18 -17.13 -2.60
C THR A 76 15.09 -18.02 -1.36
N ARG A 77 16.14 -18.02 -0.52
CA ARG A 77 16.05 -18.63 0.80
C ARG A 77 14.98 -17.97 1.68
N ASP A 78 14.81 -16.65 1.58
CA ASP A 78 14.09 -15.86 2.58
C ASP A 78 12.69 -15.40 2.10
N ALA A 79 12.45 -15.40 0.79
CA ALA A 79 11.21 -14.92 0.19
C ALA A 79 10.81 -15.72 -1.05
N VAL A 80 9.52 -15.71 -1.38
CA VAL A 80 9.02 -15.95 -2.73
C VAL A 80 8.55 -14.63 -3.33
N PHE A 81 8.66 -14.46 -4.64
CA PHE A 81 8.24 -13.23 -5.29
C PHE A 81 7.83 -13.43 -6.74
N TRP A 82 7.03 -12.50 -7.24
CA TRP A 82 6.62 -12.43 -8.64
C TRP A 82 6.37 -10.98 -9.02
N LYS A 83 6.43 -10.71 -10.33
CA LYS A 83 6.05 -9.43 -10.92
C LYS A 83 4.82 -9.63 -11.81
N ALA A 84 3.79 -8.86 -11.54
CA ALA A 84 2.50 -8.96 -12.21
C ALA A 84 1.87 -7.58 -12.43
N ASP A 85 0.64 -7.60 -12.90
CA ASP A 85 -0.37 -6.57 -12.73
C ASP A 85 -0.83 -6.44 -11.27
N MET A 86 -1.86 -5.62 -11.06
CA MET A 86 -2.64 -5.60 -9.83
C MET A 86 -4.10 -5.43 -10.17
N ASP A 87 -4.85 -6.52 -10.09
CA ASP A 87 -6.31 -6.51 -10.00
C ASP A 87 -6.75 -6.22 -8.57
N ILE A 88 -7.91 -5.57 -8.45
CA ILE A 88 -8.45 -5.17 -7.15
C ILE A 88 -9.37 -6.27 -6.64
N ASP A 89 -8.92 -6.94 -5.60
CA ASP A 89 -9.73 -7.86 -4.81
C ASP A 89 -10.54 -7.05 -3.79
N CYS A 90 -11.86 -7.12 -3.88
CA CYS A 90 -12.79 -6.47 -2.96
C CYS A 90 -13.46 -7.46 -2.00
N ASP A 91 -13.01 -8.70 -1.93
CA ASP A 91 -13.65 -9.78 -1.18
C ASP A 91 -13.57 -9.58 0.35
N GLY A 92 -14.45 -10.29 1.04
CA GLY A 92 -14.60 -10.24 2.47
C GLY A 92 -15.74 -9.35 2.92
N ARG A 93 -15.57 -8.67 4.05
CA ARG A 93 -16.67 -7.96 4.71
C ARG A 93 -17.17 -6.79 3.84
N PRO A 94 -18.47 -6.75 3.50
CA PRO A 94 -19.03 -5.64 2.74
C PRO A 94 -18.81 -4.30 3.44
N GLY A 95 -18.28 -3.32 2.71
CA GLY A 95 -18.13 -1.93 3.12
C GLY A 95 -18.80 -0.98 2.13
N ARG A 96 -18.33 0.27 2.09
CA ARG A 96 -18.91 1.32 1.22
C ARG A 96 -18.39 1.25 -0.22
N LYS A 97 -17.16 0.79 -0.41
CA LYS A 97 -16.42 0.73 -1.68
C LYS A 97 -16.32 -0.69 -2.23
N CYS A 98 -16.26 -1.70 -1.37
CA CYS A 98 -16.23 -3.12 -1.69
C CYS A 98 -17.50 -3.80 -1.19
N ASN A 99 -18.38 -4.14 -2.12
CA ASN A 99 -19.62 -4.88 -1.90
C ASN A 99 -20.20 -5.34 -3.25
N GLY A 100 -21.20 -6.22 -3.23
CA GLY A 100 -21.83 -6.74 -4.45
C GLY A 100 -22.55 -5.70 -5.34
N ARG A 101 -22.66 -4.42 -4.93
CA ARG A 101 -23.16 -3.34 -5.82
C ARG A 101 -22.04 -2.63 -6.55
N THR A 102 -20.83 -2.59 -5.99
CA THR A 102 -19.67 -1.91 -6.58
C THR A 102 -18.77 -2.88 -7.33
N ASP A 103 -18.76 -4.15 -6.94
CA ASP A 103 -17.97 -5.19 -7.59
C ASP A 103 -18.89 -6.37 -8.01
N PRO A 104 -18.99 -6.67 -9.32
CA PRO A 104 -19.76 -7.80 -9.83
C PRO A 104 -19.21 -9.18 -9.44
N LEU A 105 -17.92 -9.28 -9.08
CA LEU A 105 -17.24 -10.53 -8.71
C LEU A 105 -17.12 -10.73 -7.20
N PHE A 106 -17.61 -9.76 -6.42
CA PHE A 106 -17.55 -9.74 -4.96
C PHE A 106 -18.02 -11.03 -4.29
N SER A 107 -17.18 -11.57 -3.42
CA SER A 107 -17.50 -12.55 -2.39
C SER A 107 -17.54 -11.86 -1.02
N ASP A 108 -18.51 -12.23 -0.17
CA ASP A 108 -18.57 -11.74 1.21
C ASP A 108 -17.58 -12.46 2.15
N ALA A 109 -16.73 -13.31 1.60
CA ALA A 109 -15.77 -14.15 2.29
C ALA A 109 -14.38 -14.08 1.68
N THR A 110 -13.38 -13.84 2.53
CA THR A 110 -11.96 -14.10 2.26
C THR A 110 -11.54 -15.47 2.77
N ALA A 111 -10.50 -16.06 2.19
CA ALA A 111 -9.95 -17.36 2.61
C ALA A 111 -9.51 -17.41 4.08
N TYR A 112 -9.10 -16.28 4.65
CA TYR A 112 -8.72 -16.17 6.07
C TYR A 112 -9.65 -15.22 6.83
N GLN A 113 -9.79 -15.44 8.14
CA GLN A 113 -10.63 -14.66 9.03
C GLN A 113 -9.80 -13.88 10.05
N GLN A 114 -10.39 -12.80 10.55
CA GLN A 114 -9.90 -12.00 11.66
C GLN A 114 -9.99 -12.77 12.97
N SER A 115 -9.37 -12.24 14.03
CA SER A 115 -9.43 -12.86 15.36
C SER A 115 -10.84 -12.94 15.95
N ASP A 116 -11.77 -12.10 15.49
CA ASP A 116 -13.18 -12.12 15.87
C ASP A 116 -14.06 -13.03 15.00
N GLY A 117 -13.46 -13.80 14.10
CA GLY A 117 -14.14 -14.76 13.23
C GLY A 117 -14.82 -14.14 12.00
N ARG A 118 -14.78 -12.82 11.82
CA ARG A 118 -15.28 -12.18 10.60
C ARG A 118 -14.22 -12.26 9.49
N HIS A 119 -14.64 -12.21 8.23
CA HIS A 119 -13.71 -12.11 7.09
C HIS A 119 -12.91 -10.81 7.09
N LEU A 120 -11.87 -10.69 6.27
CA LEU A 120 -11.08 -9.46 6.20
C LEU A 120 -11.90 -8.31 5.59
N SER A 121 -11.45 -7.07 5.75
CA SER A 121 -12.05 -5.93 5.08
C SER A 121 -11.08 -5.39 4.03
N ALA A 122 -11.37 -5.60 2.75
CA ALA A 122 -10.54 -5.11 1.64
C ALA A 122 -10.32 -3.59 1.68
N GLU A 123 -11.31 -2.83 2.17
CA GLU A 123 -11.23 -1.37 2.32
C GLU A 123 -10.29 -0.91 3.44
N GLY A 124 -10.05 -1.75 4.45
CA GLY A 124 -9.35 -1.34 5.67
C GLY A 124 -8.03 -2.04 5.95
N LEU A 125 -7.78 -3.20 5.31
CA LEU A 125 -6.59 -4.00 5.55
C LEU A 125 -5.85 -4.27 4.22
N PRO A 126 -4.61 -3.80 4.07
CA PRO A 126 -3.75 -4.21 2.99
C PRO A 126 -3.48 -5.72 3.01
N TYR A 127 -4.04 -6.43 2.04
CA TYR A 127 -3.73 -7.83 1.78
C TYR A 127 -3.41 -8.09 0.31
N ILE A 128 -2.68 -9.19 0.08
CA ILE A 128 -2.46 -9.78 -1.23
C ILE A 128 -3.20 -11.11 -1.33
N VAL A 129 -3.43 -11.51 -2.58
CA VAL A 129 -4.03 -12.79 -2.93
C VAL A 129 -2.95 -13.72 -3.47
N VAL A 130 -2.91 -14.94 -2.97
CA VAL A 130 -2.08 -16.00 -3.55
C VAL A 130 -2.95 -16.95 -4.36
N PRO A 131 -2.45 -17.54 -5.45
CA PRO A 131 -3.25 -18.49 -6.22
C PRO A 131 -3.58 -19.74 -5.39
N THR A 132 -4.74 -20.34 -5.67
CA THR A 132 -5.11 -21.64 -5.08
C THR A 132 -3.98 -22.67 -5.33
N PRO A 133 -3.52 -23.40 -4.29
CA PRO A 133 -2.48 -24.41 -4.44
C PRO A 133 -2.78 -25.42 -5.55
N SER A 134 -1.80 -25.67 -6.41
CA SER A 134 -1.97 -26.54 -7.57
C SER A 134 -0.65 -27.14 -8.04
N ARG A 135 -0.71 -27.87 -9.16
CA ARG A 135 0.49 -28.36 -9.83
C ARG A 135 1.40 -27.24 -10.37
N ILE A 136 0.89 -26.02 -10.52
CA ILE A 136 1.69 -24.85 -10.94
C ILE A 136 2.59 -24.43 -9.78
N TRP A 137 2.00 -24.23 -8.59
CA TRP A 137 2.70 -23.84 -7.38
C TRP A 137 1.84 -24.15 -6.16
N ASP A 138 2.48 -24.56 -5.06
CA ASP A 138 1.87 -24.70 -3.75
C ASP A 138 2.62 -23.79 -2.77
N TYR A 139 2.04 -22.65 -2.44
CA TYR A 139 2.69 -21.65 -1.59
C TYR A 139 3.03 -22.19 -0.19
N ARG A 140 2.31 -23.21 0.28
CA ARG A 140 2.48 -23.80 1.62
C ARG A 140 3.81 -24.56 1.73
N GLU A 141 4.29 -25.13 0.63
CA GLU A 141 5.61 -25.79 0.55
C GLU A 141 6.77 -24.79 0.72
N HIS A 142 6.48 -23.49 0.66
CA HIS A 142 7.46 -22.40 0.80
C HIS A 142 7.26 -21.58 2.08
N GLY A 143 6.58 -22.12 3.08
CA GLY A 143 6.38 -21.44 4.36
C GLY A 143 5.40 -20.26 4.30
N VAL A 144 4.68 -20.08 3.19
CA VAL A 144 3.64 -19.07 3.04
C VAL A 144 2.31 -19.62 3.60
N ARG A 145 1.58 -18.77 4.32
CA ARG A 145 0.32 -19.11 4.99
C ARG A 145 -0.52 -17.84 5.17
N GLY A 146 -1.78 -17.97 5.57
CA GLY A 146 -2.60 -16.82 5.94
C GLY A 146 -1.93 -15.97 7.02
N GLY A 147 -1.86 -14.67 6.79
CA GLY A 147 -1.15 -13.72 7.65
C GLY A 147 0.36 -13.66 7.43
N ALA A 148 0.92 -14.43 6.48
CA ALA A 148 2.32 -14.21 6.06
C ALA A 148 2.47 -12.79 5.51
N VAL A 149 3.60 -12.15 5.81
CA VAL A 149 3.83 -10.75 5.45
C VAL A 149 4.42 -10.64 4.06
N ALA A 150 3.90 -9.71 3.28
CA ALA A 150 4.40 -9.33 1.98
C ALA A 150 4.83 -7.87 1.95
N ALA A 151 5.91 -7.58 1.23
CA ALA A 151 6.17 -6.25 0.71
C ALA A 151 5.64 -6.19 -0.73
N VAL A 152 4.75 -5.25 -1.00
CA VAL A 152 4.20 -4.98 -2.34
C VAL A 152 4.83 -3.68 -2.83
N VAL A 153 5.52 -3.76 -3.97
CA VAL A 153 6.28 -2.65 -4.51
C VAL A 153 5.68 -2.22 -5.84
N TYR A 154 5.36 -0.94 -5.95
CA TYR A 154 4.93 -0.31 -7.20
C TYR A 154 5.63 1.04 -7.35
N GLN A 155 6.37 1.23 -8.44
CA GLN A 155 7.20 2.42 -8.66
C GLN A 155 8.17 2.66 -7.48
N ASP A 156 8.13 3.85 -6.90
CA ASP A 156 8.86 4.25 -5.70
C ASP A 156 8.01 4.08 -4.44
N ARG A 157 7.08 3.11 -4.37
CA ARG A 157 6.24 2.90 -3.18
C ARG A 157 6.34 1.48 -2.68
N VAL A 158 6.32 1.34 -1.36
CA VAL A 158 6.29 0.07 -0.65
C VAL A 158 5.08 0.06 0.26
N GLN A 159 4.29 -1.00 0.17
CA GLN A 159 3.19 -1.30 1.08
C GLN A 159 3.44 -2.66 1.72
N TYR A 160 3.39 -2.74 3.05
CA TYR A 160 3.36 -4.01 3.76
C TYR A 160 1.93 -4.51 3.87
N ALA A 161 1.75 -5.77 3.50
CA ALA A 161 0.46 -6.43 3.44
C ALA A 161 0.56 -7.82 4.05
N VAL A 162 -0.59 -8.43 4.30
CA VAL A 162 -0.67 -9.85 4.67
C VAL A 162 -1.17 -10.69 3.50
N VAL A 163 -0.84 -11.98 3.47
CA VAL A 163 -1.56 -12.95 2.64
C VAL A 163 -2.95 -13.12 3.25
N GLY A 164 -3.95 -12.50 2.63
CA GLY A 164 -5.31 -12.37 3.16
C GLY A 164 -6.36 -13.18 2.42
N ASP A 165 -6.10 -13.52 1.15
CA ASP A 165 -7.01 -14.34 0.36
C ASP A 165 -6.30 -15.37 -0.54
N VAL A 166 -7.11 -16.24 -1.14
CA VAL A 166 -6.70 -17.26 -2.09
C VAL A 166 -7.56 -17.16 -3.34
N GLY A 167 -6.92 -16.76 -4.44
CA GLY A 167 -7.57 -16.49 -5.72
C GLY A 167 -7.64 -17.72 -6.63
N PRO A 168 -7.96 -17.50 -7.92
CA PRO A 168 -8.06 -18.57 -8.92
C PRO A 168 -6.78 -19.41 -9.05
N ARG A 169 -6.92 -20.58 -9.69
CA ARG A 169 -5.84 -21.58 -9.74
C ARG A 169 -4.67 -21.17 -10.64
N ASP A 170 -4.91 -20.38 -11.68
CA ASP A 170 -3.93 -20.06 -12.73
C ASP A 170 -3.81 -18.56 -13.06
N ILE A 171 -4.41 -17.71 -12.23
CA ILE A 171 -4.28 -16.25 -12.24
C ILE A 171 -3.50 -15.80 -11.00
N ILE A 172 -2.70 -14.74 -11.13
CA ILE A 172 -1.94 -14.13 -10.04
C ILE A 172 -1.84 -12.62 -10.29
N GLY A 173 -1.78 -11.84 -9.21
CA GLY A 173 -1.67 -10.38 -9.32
C GLY A 173 -2.86 -9.65 -8.69
N GLU A 174 -3.48 -10.18 -7.64
CA GLU A 174 -4.60 -9.51 -6.98
C GLU A 174 -4.19 -8.94 -5.61
N ALA A 175 -4.75 -7.80 -5.25
CA ALA A 175 -4.57 -7.18 -3.94
C ALA A 175 -5.80 -6.37 -3.51
N SER A 176 -5.96 -6.21 -2.20
CA SER A 176 -7.06 -5.46 -1.59
C SER A 176 -7.17 -4.01 -2.08
N TYR A 177 -8.38 -3.45 -2.00
CA TYR A 177 -8.63 -2.01 -2.16
C TYR A 177 -7.64 -1.13 -1.38
N ALA A 178 -7.42 -1.43 -0.10
CA ALA A 178 -6.53 -0.67 0.78
C ALA A 178 -5.07 -0.72 0.31
N ALA A 179 -4.59 -1.88 -0.14
CA ALA A 179 -3.23 -2.01 -0.69
C ALA A 179 -3.05 -1.17 -1.96
N ALA A 180 -4.02 -1.20 -2.88
CA ALA A 180 -3.98 -0.41 -4.10
C ALA A 180 -4.00 1.10 -3.80
N GLU A 181 -4.89 1.54 -2.90
CA GLU A 181 -4.99 2.96 -2.50
C GLU A 181 -3.66 3.45 -1.91
N ALA A 182 -3.05 2.69 -1.01
CA ALA A 182 -1.78 3.05 -0.39
C ALA A 182 -0.60 3.11 -1.38
N LEU A 183 -0.63 2.25 -2.41
CA LEU A 183 0.33 2.26 -3.52
C LEU A 183 0.05 3.35 -4.57
N GLY A 184 -1.01 4.16 -4.40
CA GLY A 184 -1.40 5.17 -5.38
C GLY A 184 -1.96 4.56 -6.68
N ILE A 185 -2.38 3.30 -6.65
CA ILE A 185 -3.08 2.61 -7.73
C ILE A 185 -4.57 2.87 -7.55
N ARG A 186 -5.31 3.08 -8.65
CA ARG A 186 -6.75 3.33 -8.59
C ARG A 186 -7.46 2.09 -8.02
N PRO A 187 -8.09 2.14 -6.84
CA PRO A 187 -8.58 0.94 -6.15
C PRO A 187 -10.00 0.52 -6.58
N ASP A 188 -10.45 0.92 -7.77
CA ASP A 188 -11.81 0.61 -8.25
C ASP A 188 -11.88 -0.82 -8.82
N PRO A 189 -12.70 -1.73 -8.28
CA PRO A 189 -12.78 -3.12 -8.75
C PRO A 189 -13.28 -3.29 -10.19
N ARG A 190 -13.90 -2.26 -10.80
CA ARG A 190 -14.43 -2.37 -12.17
C ARG A 190 -13.46 -1.97 -13.28
N GLY A 191 -12.33 -1.39 -12.94
CA GLY A 191 -11.34 -1.00 -13.95
C GLY A 191 -10.15 -0.23 -13.41
N GLY A 192 -10.03 -0.14 -12.09
CA GLY A 192 -8.82 0.27 -11.40
C GLY A 192 -7.69 -0.73 -11.61
N GLY A 193 -6.75 -0.75 -10.68
CA GLY A 193 -5.56 -1.59 -10.82
C GLY A 193 -4.50 -0.98 -11.74
N THR A 194 -3.53 -1.81 -12.09
CA THR A 194 -2.47 -1.48 -13.06
C THR A 194 -2.13 -2.73 -13.88
N PRO A 195 -1.97 -2.64 -15.21
CA PRO A 195 -1.78 -3.82 -16.06
C PRO A 195 -0.41 -4.49 -15.91
N SER A 196 0.52 -3.88 -15.18
CA SER A 196 1.83 -4.42 -14.85
C SER A 196 2.54 -3.55 -13.82
N GLY A 197 3.71 -4.02 -13.36
CA GLY A 197 4.69 -3.19 -12.65
C GLY A 197 4.69 -3.40 -11.14
N VAL A 198 3.80 -4.23 -10.61
CA VAL A 198 3.77 -4.57 -9.20
C VAL A 198 4.65 -5.79 -8.93
N THR A 199 5.50 -5.68 -7.92
CA THR A 199 6.31 -6.80 -7.43
C THR A 199 5.84 -7.18 -6.04
N TYR A 200 5.45 -8.44 -5.88
CA TYR A 200 4.96 -9.01 -4.65
C TYR A 200 6.09 -9.83 -4.04
N ILE A 201 6.52 -9.53 -2.83
CA ILE A 201 7.61 -10.22 -2.13
C ILE A 201 7.05 -10.77 -0.82
N VAL A 202 6.77 -12.06 -0.76
CA VAL A 202 6.23 -12.72 0.44
C VAL A 202 7.37 -13.33 1.22
N PHE A 203 7.54 -12.88 2.47
CA PHE A 203 8.60 -13.37 3.34
C PHE A 203 8.21 -14.73 3.91
N LYS A 204 9.07 -15.73 3.66
CA LYS A 204 8.82 -17.11 4.07
C LYS A 204 8.78 -17.22 5.59
N ASP A 205 7.97 -18.16 6.06
CA ASP A 205 7.80 -18.50 7.47
C ASP A 205 7.34 -17.37 8.40
N SER A 206 7.02 -16.20 7.85
CA SER A 206 6.42 -15.10 8.58
C SER A 206 4.94 -15.34 8.87
N GLN A 207 4.44 -14.71 9.94
CA GLN A 207 3.01 -14.65 10.21
C GLN A 207 2.70 -13.51 11.19
N VAL A 208 1.67 -12.75 10.89
CA VAL A 208 1.03 -11.79 11.80
C VAL A 208 -0.22 -12.43 12.38
N LYS A 209 -0.36 -12.34 13.71
CA LYS A 209 -1.57 -12.73 14.45
C LYS A 209 -1.83 -11.67 15.54
N PRO A 210 -3.01 -11.06 15.57
CA PRO A 210 -4.15 -11.31 14.68
C PRO A 210 -3.92 -10.74 13.27
N ILE A 211 -4.47 -11.36 12.21
CA ILE A 211 -4.14 -11.04 10.81
C ILE A 211 -4.51 -9.60 10.42
N GLU A 212 -5.51 -9.04 11.08
CA GLU A 212 -5.97 -7.67 10.92
C GLU A 212 -5.08 -6.60 11.59
N ASP A 213 -4.03 -7.01 12.31
CA ASP A 213 -3.07 -6.08 12.91
C ASP A 213 -2.10 -5.55 11.85
N HIS A 214 -2.52 -4.46 11.21
CA HIS A 214 -1.73 -3.82 10.17
C HIS A 214 -0.40 -3.25 10.70
N ASP A 215 -0.39 -2.64 11.89
CA ASP A 215 0.84 -2.12 12.51
C ASP A 215 1.87 -3.24 12.74
N ALA A 216 1.41 -4.43 13.16
CA ALA A 216 2.27 -5.60 13.28
C ALA A 216 2.78 -6.11 11.91
N ALA A 217 1.97 -6.00 10.86
CA ALA A 217 2.40 -6.30 9.48
C ALA A 217 3.48 -5.33 9.00
N VAL A 218 3.35 -4.04 9.29
CA VAL A 218 4.39 -3.04 9.00
C VAL A 218 5.68 -3.35 9.77
N ALA A 219 5.61 -3.48 11.09
CA ALA A 219 6.80 -3.72 11.91
C ALA A 219 7.52 -5.04 11.56
N THR A 220 6.77 -6.08 11.22
CA THR A 220 7.33 -7.36 10.79
C THR A 220 7.87 -7.29 9.37
N GLY A 221 7.12 -6.68 8.45
CA GLY A 221 7.50 -6.51 7.05
C GLY A 221 8.78 -5.70 6.92
N GLU A 222 8.90 -4.61 7.66
CA GLU A 222 10.10 -3.78 7.65
C GLU A 222 11.34 -4.54 8.15
N ARG A 223 11.20 -5.28 9.25
CA ARG A 223 12.29 -6.11 9.78
C ARG A 223 12.75 -7.14 8.74
N LEU A 224 11.81 -7.85 8.11
CA LEU A 224 12.10 -8.90 7.13
C LEU A 224 12.63 -8.32 5.81
N ALA A 225 12.11 -7.18 5.36
CA ALA A 225 12.62 -6.43 4.23
C ALA A 225 14.08 -6.03 4.44
N ARG A 226 14.43 -5.49 5.62
CA ARG A 226 15.83 -5.15 5.97
C ARG A 226 16.75 -6.38 5.95
N MET A 227 16.26 -7.55 6.35
CA MET A 227 17.03 -8.81 6.27
C MET A 227 17.21 -9.25 4.82
N PHE A 228 16.12 -9.21 4.04
CA PHE A 228 16.10 -9.61 2.64
C PHE A 228 17.06 -8.77 1.77
N VAL A 229 17.09 -7.44 1.95
CA VAL A 229 18.03 -6.55 1.25
C VAL A 229 19.49 -6.78 1.65
N ARG A 230 19.75 -7.20 2.89
CA ARG A 230 21.09 -7.52 3.38
C ARG A 230 21.56 -8.93 3.01
N GLY A 231 20.66 -9.80 2.54
CA GLY A 231 20.96 -11.21 2.27
C GLY A 231 21.30 -12.03 3.51
N LYS A 232 20.64 -11.73 4.64
CA LYS A 232 20.87 -12.40 5.94
C LYS A 232 19.66 -13.23 6.34
#